data_AF-A0A369JN03-F1
#
_entry.id   AF-A0A369JN03-F1
#
_cell.length_a   1.000
_cell.length_b   1.000
_cell.length_c   1.000
_cell.angle_alpha   90.00
_cell.angle_beta   90.00
_cell.angle_gamma   90.00
#
_symmetry.space_group_name_H-M   'P 1'
#
loop_
_entity.id
_entity.type
_entity.pdbx_description
1 polymer ?
#
loop_
_entity_poly.entity_id
_entity_poly.type
_entity_poly.pdbx_seq_one_letter_code
_entity_poly.pdbx_strand_id
1 'polypeptide(L)'
;MLAAISPFLRKSLLQRPPICSIIRSHIRHYADAPSVPAPKSKLNPLIRPSDRTWDGLMAQIPMSTLPQLSVDEIWQAKSQQAKIDLSVRPPANPYSGRSVKVFGGDVGDAYRRLHGILQRNKVRAQLRRAERHEKKGEKRRRLSSERWRRQFAHEVRKKVQLVTKIRNRGA
;
A
#
# COMPACT_ATOMS: atom_id res chain seq x y z
N MET A 1 17.93 8.56 77.12
CA MET A 1 16.74 8.49 76.24
C MET A 1 17.21 8.28 74.82
N LEU A 2 16.98 7.09 74.29
CA LEU A 2 17.40 6.63 72.96
C LEU A 2 16.35 7.08 71.93
N ALA A 3 16.73 7.93 70.96
CA ALA A 3 15.90 8.20 69.79
C ALA A 3 16.42 7.35 68.62
N ALA A 4 15.60 6.36 68.24
CA ALA A 4 15.94 5.32 67.28
C ALA A 4 16.01 5.86 65.85
N ILE A 5 17.09 5.48 65.17
CA ILE A 5 17.31 5.60 63.74
C ILE A 5 16.34 4.63 63.04
N SER A 6 15.39 5.14 62.26
CA SER A 6 14.46 4.32 61.49
C SER A 6 15.18 3.62 60.32
N PRO A 7 15.19 2.28 60.24
CA PRO A 7 15.73 1.54 59.12
C PRO A 7 14.57 1.12 58.21
N PHE A 8 14.39 1.76 57.06
CA PHE A 8 13.52 1.19 56.03
C PHE A 8 14.08 1.44 54.63
N LEU A 9 15.25 0.85 54.39
CA LEU A 9 15.78 0.61 53.07
C LEU A 9 15.89 -0.91 52.87
N ARG A 10 15.32 -1.35 51.73
CA ARG A 10 15.42 -2.67 51.07
C ARG A 10 14.41 -3.73 51.48
N LYS A 11 13.45 -4.00 50.58
CA LYS A 11 13.42 -5.20 49.71
C LYS A 11 12.05 -5.32 49.00
N SER A 12 12.01 -5.10 47.69
CA SER A 12 11.29 -5.98 46.75
C SER A 12 11.61 -5.58 45.30
N LEU A 13 12.71 -6.15 44.80
CA LEU A 13 12.79 -6.45 43.39
C LEU A 13 11.72 -7.51 43.08
N LEU A 14 11.07 -7.36 41.92
CA LEU A 14 10.23 -8.37 41.26
C LEU A 14 8.82 -8.57 41.84
N GLN A 15 7.94 -7.61 41.59
CA GLN A 15 6.56 -7.97 41.26
C GLN A 15 6.05 -7.05 40.16
N ARG A 16 6.49 -7.34 38.92
CA ARG A 16 5.80 -6.84 37.73
C ARG A 16 4.43 -7.52 37.71
N PRO A 17 3.31 -6.79 37.64
CA PRO A 17 2.02 -7.43 37.45
C PRO A 17 2.06 -8.24 36.14
N PRO A 18 1.45 -9.43 36.08
CA PRO A 18 1.38 -10.21 34.85
C PRO A 18 0.66 -9.38 33.78
N ILE A 19 1.40 -9.01 32.72
CA ILE A 19 0.84 -8.45 31.50
C ILE A 19 0.16 -9.60 30.75
N CYS A 20 -0.97 -10.07 31.25
CA CYS A 20 -1.86 -10.97 30.52
C CYS A 20 -3.19 -11.10 31.25
N SER A 21 -4.19 -10.32 30.82
CA SER A 21 -5.61 -10.74 30.85
C SER A 21 -6.62 -9.67 30.37
N ILE A 22 -6.22 -8.45 30.00
CA ILE A 22 -7.16 -7.44 29.48
C ILE A 22 -6.79 -7.02 28.05
N ILE A 23 -6.74 -7.99 27.13
CA ILE A 23 -6.95 -7.73 25.70
C ILE A 23 -7.75 -8.91 25.14
N ARG A 24 -9.03 -8.98 25.47
CA ARG A 24 -10.00 -9.74 24.68
C ARG A 24 -10.92 -8.74 23.97
N SER A 25 -10.98 -8.90 22.65
CA SER A 25 -11.82 -8.21 21.68
C SER A 25 -11.72 -6.68 21.61
N HIS A 26 -10.62 -6.19 21.05
CA HIS A 26 -10.72 -5.17 20.00
C HIS A 26 -9.99 -5.70 18.78
N ILE A 27 -10.57 -6.76 18.20
CA ILE A 27 -10.38 -7.04 16.78
C ILE A 27 -10.82 -5.74 16.11
N ARG A 28 -9.86 -5.02 15.53
CA ARG A 28 -10.18 -3.93 14.62
C ARG A 28 -11.02 -4.57 13.54
N HIS A 29 -12.34 -4.40 13.61
CA HIS A 29 -13.16 -4.39 12.42
C HIS A 29 -12.44 -3.38 11.52
N TYR A 30 -11.73 -3.91 10.51
CA TYR A 30 -11.41 -3.09 9.37
C TYR A 30 -12.74 -2.46 9.01
N ALA A 31 -12.80 -1.14 9.08
CA ALA A 31 -13.90 -0.36 8.55
C ALA A 31 -14.34 -1.06 7.27
N ASP A 32 -15.60 -1.50 7.25
CA ASP A 32 -16.20 -2.09 6.07
C ASP A 32 -15.76 -1.21 4.90
N ALA A 33 -15.12 -1.82 3.89
CA ALA A 33 -14.75 -1.10 2.69
C ALA A 33 -15.99 -0.29 2.27
N PRO A 34 -15.85 1.02 1.93
CA PRO A 34 -17.01 1.83 1.58
C PRO A 34 -17.81 1.02 0.57
N SER A 35 -19.05 0.70 0.91
CA SER A 35 -19.88 -0.18 0.10
C SER A 35 -19.97 0.45 -1.28
N VAL A 36 -19.18 -0.06 -2.21
CA VAL A 36 -19.30 0.33 -3.61
C VAL A 36 -20.72 -0.11 -3.95
N PRO A 37 -21.64 0.81 -4.32
CA PRO A 37 -22.96 0.39 -4.75
C PRO A 37 -22.71 -0.58 -5.89
N ALA A 38 -23.15 -1.83 -5.71
CA ALA A 38 -22.96 -2.87 -6.71
C ALA A 38 -23.41 -2.29 -8.05
N PRO A 39 -22.63 -2.47 -9.14
CA PRO A 39 -23.10 -2.07 -10.45
C PRO A 39 -24.47 -2.72 -10.64
N LYS A 40 -25.52 -1.91 -10.87
CA LYS A 40 -26.86 -2.41 -11.18
C LYS A 40 -26.79 -3.06 -12.56
N SER A 41 -26.18 -4.24 -12.66
CA SER A 41 -26.35 -5.08 -13.82
C SER A 41 -27.81 -5.49 -13.82
N LYS A 42 -28.51 -5.20 -14.90
CA LYS A 42 -29.82 -5.79 -15.17
C LYS A 42 -29.58 -7.28 -15.48
N LEU A 43 -29.26 -8.07 -14.47
CA LEU A 43 -29.22 -9.52 -14.59
C LEU A 43 -30.65 -10.02 -14.40
N ASN A 44 -31.14 -10.75 -15.40
CA ASN A 44 -32.45 -11.39 -15.40
C ASN A 44 -32.67 -12.20 -14.10
N PRO A 45 -33.83 -12.06 -13.42
CA PRO A 45 -34.01 -12.54 -12.05
C PRO A 45 -34.37 -14.03 -11.93
N LEU A 46 -33.74 -14.91 -12.71
CA LEU A 46 -33.99 -16.36 -12.62
C LEU A 46 -32.71 -17.18 -12.81
N ILE A 47 -31.75 -17.10 -11.88
CA ILE A 47 -30.81 -18.19 -11.55
C ILE A 47 -30.41 -18.02 -10.08
N ARG A 48 -30.79 -18.97 -9.21
CA ARG A 48 -30.27 -19.03 -7.82
C ARG A 48 -28.82 -19.55 -7.85
N PRO A 49 -27.91 -19.06 -6.99
CA PRO A 49 -26.49 -19.41 -7.07
C PRO A 49 -26.14 -20.88 -6.79
N SER A 50 -27.04 -21.64 -6.16
CA SER A 50 -26.85 -23.06 -5.80
C SER A 50 -26.93 -24.01 -7.00
N ASP A 51 -27.51 -23.58 -8.11
CA ASP A 51 -27.80 -24.44 -9.26
C ASP A 51 -26.84 -24.18 -10.42
N ARG A 52 -25.70 -23.52 -10.15
CA ARG A 52 -24.56 -23.49 -11.08
C ARG A 52 -23.86 -24.84 -11.06
N THR A 53 -24.58 -25.90 -11.45
CA THR A 53 -23.93 -27.10 -11.94
C THR A 53 -23.07 -26.70 -13.13
N TRP A 54 -21.88 -27.29 -13.24
CA TRP A 54 -21.00 -27.09 -14.40
C TRP A 54 -21.77 -27.29 -15.72
N ASP A 55 -22.77 -28.19 -15.70
CA ASP A 55 -23.67 -28.50 -16.80
C ASP A 55 -24.48 -27.30 -17.31
N GLY A 56 -25.04 -26.47 -16.42
CA GLY A 56 -25.85 -25.30 -16.82
C GLY A 56 -25.03 -24.18 -17.46
N LEU A 57 -23.78 -24.02 -17.02
CA LEU A 57 -22.81 -23.09 -17.62
C LEU A 57 -22.33 -23.59 -18.98
N MET A 58 -22.12 -24.90 -19.14
CA MET A 58 -21.73 -25.50 -20.42
C MET A 58 -22.88 -25.48 -21.43
N ALA A 59 -24.13 -25.65 -21.01
CA ALA A 59 -25.32 -25.60 -21.88
C ALA A 59 -25.58 -24.21 -22.51
N GLN A 60 -25.02 -23.14 -21.92
CA GLN A 60 -25.10 -21.77 -22.43
C GLN A 60 -24.01 -21.43 -23.45
N ILE A 61 -23.02 -22.31 -23.64
CA ILE A 61 -22.00 -22.15 -24.67
C ILE A 61 -22.58 -22.67 -25.98
N PRO A 62 -22.88 -21.81 -26.97
CA PRO A 62 -23.33 -22.28 -28.27
C PRO A 62 -22.22 -23.15 -28.89
N MET A 63 -22.54 -24.42 -29.20
CA MET A 63 -21.62 -25.42 -29.80
C MET A 63 -20.92 -24.95 -31.09
N SER A 64 -21.41 -23.88 -31.72
CA SER A 64 -20.80 -23.23 -32.90
C SER A 64 -19.57 -22.37 -32.60
N THR A 65 -19.21 -22.17 -31.32
CA THR A 65 -18.05 -21.36 -30.92
C THR A 65 -16.76 -22.15 -30.76
N LEU A 66 -16.75 -23.44 -31.08
CA LEU A 66 -15.51 -24.19 -31.14
C LEU A 66 -14.62 -23.59 -32.25
N PRO A 67 -13.41 -23.10 -31.91
CA PRO A 67 -12.52 -22.56 -32.92
C PRO A 67 -12.19 -23.68 -33.91
N GLN A 68 -12.46 -23.43 -35.19
CA GLN A 68 -12.19 -24.36 -36.29
C GLN A 68 -10.68 -24.56 -36.55
N LEU A 69 -9.86 -23.75 -35.89
CA LEU A 69 -8.41 -23.73 -36.03
C LEU A 69 -7.80 -24.75 -35.07
N SER A 70 -6.68 -25.34 -35.48
CA SER A 70 -5.93 -26.25 -34.60
C SER A 70 -5.49 -25.53 -33.32
N VAL A 71 -5.32 -26.28 -32.23
CA VAL A 71 -4.82 -25.73 -30.96
C VAL A 71 -3.48 -25.01 -31.17
N ASP A 72 -2.62 -25.57 -32.02
CA ASP A 72 -1.32 -24.99 -32.37
C ASP A 72 -1.47 -23.65 -33.09
N GLU A 73 -2.42 -23.54 -34.01
CA GLU A 73 -2.68 -22.33 -34.76
C GLU A 73 -3.25 -21.21 -33.88
N ILE A 74 -4.15 -21.55 -32.94
CA ILE A 74 -4.64 -20.61 -31.91
C ILE A 74 -3.48 -20.11 -31.04
N TRP A 75 -2.58 -21.01 -30.65
CA TRP A 75 -1.42 -20.66 -29.83
C TRP A 75 -0.44 -19.77 -30.60
N GLN A 76 -0.16 -20.10 -31.86
CA GLN A 76 0.68 -19.29 -32.74
C GLN A 76 0.09 -17.90 -32.94
N ALA A 77 -1.22 -17.78 -33.24
CA ALA A 77 -1.89 -16.50 -33.39
C ALA A 77 -1.78 -15.65 -32.11
N LYS A 78 -2.05 -16.24 -30.94
CA LYS A 78 -1.89 -15.56 -29.64
C LYS A 78 -0.44 -15.15 -29.37
N SER A 79 0.53 -16.00 -29.74
CA SER A 79 1.97 -15.70 -29.59
C SER A 79 2.39 -14.52 -30.48
N GLN A 80 1.95 -14.50 -31.75
CA GLN A 80 2.23 -13.39 -32.66
C GLN A 80 1.61 -12.09 -32.15
N GLN A 81 0.36 -12.15 -31.66
CA GLN A 81 -0.30 -11.00 -31.06
C GLN A 81 0.47 -10.49 -29.83
N ALA A 82 0.92 -11.39 -28.95
CA ALA A 82 1.73 -11.02 -27.80
C ALA A 82 3.06 -10.34 -28.20
N LYS A 83 3.71 -10.76 -29.29
CA LYS A 83 4.91 -10.10 -29.82
C LYS A 83 4.61 -8.68 -30.29
N ILE A 84 3.50 -8.48 -30.99
CA ILE A 84 3.05 -7.14 -31.41
C ILE A 84 2.82 -6.27 -30.18
N ASP A 85 2.08 -6.77 -29.19
CA ASP A 85 1.81 -6.05 -27.95
C ASP A 85 3.08 -5.68 -27.18
N LEU A 86 4.07 -6.57 -27.12
CA LEU A 86 5.37 -6.30 -26.50
C LEU A 86 6.16 -5.21 -27.23
N SER A 87 5.99 -5.06 -28.54
CA SER A 87 6.66 -4.00 -29.30
C SER A 87 6.04 -2.62 -29.03
N VAL A 88 4.71 -2.56 -28.85
CA VAL A 88 3.99 -1.32 -28.53
C VAL A 88 4.11 -0.97 -27.03
N ARG A 89 4.08 -1.98 -26.17
CA ARG A 89 4.08 -1.87 -24.70
C ARG A 89 5.12 -2.84 -24.12
N PRO A 90 6.41 -2.47 -24.17
CA PRO A 90 7.44 -3.30 -23.61
C PRO A 90 7.21 -3.51 -22.10
N PRO A 91 7.56 -4.68 -21.56
CA PRO A 91 7.42 -4.96 -20.14
C PRO A 91 8.21 -3.93 -19.34
N ALA A 92 7.73 -3.62 -18.14
CA ALA A 92 8.33 -2.59 -17.30
C ALA A 92 9.78 -2.94 -16.97
N ASN A 93 10.72 -2.26 -17.62
CA ASN A 93 12.13 -2.33 -17.26
C ASN A 93 12.38 -1.54 -15.95
N PRO A 94 13.51 -1.78 -15.23
CA PRO A 94 13.82 -1.04 -14.00
C PRO A 94 13.84 0.49 -14.17
N TYR A 95 14.02 0.98 -15.39
CA TYR A 95 14.09 2.39 -15.74
C TYR A 95 12.76 2.98 -16.22
N SER A 96 11.71 2.16 -16.38
CA SER A 96 10.44 2.54 -17.03
C SER A 96 9.70 3.66 -16.27
N GLY A 97 9.90 3.74 -14.95
CA GLY A 97 9.41 4.83 -14.09
C GLY A 97 10.46 5.89 -13.71
N ARG A 98 11.64 5.86 -14.36
CA ARG A 98 12.80 6.74 -14.06
C ARG A 98 13.39 7.37 -15.32
N SER A 99 12.71 7.27 -16.45
CA SER A 99 13.06 7.94 -17.71
C SER A 99 12.13 9.12 -17.96
N VAL A 100 12.66 10.18 -18.57
CA VAL A 100 11.91 11.36 -19.00
C VAL A 100 12.37 11.69 -20.41
N LYS A 101 11.42 11.79 -21.35
CA LYS A 101 11.71 12.25 -22.71
C LYS A 101 12.02 13.75 -22.68
N VAL A 102 13.07 14.16 -23.39
CA VAL A 102 13.40 15.56 -23.60
C VAL A 102 12.55 16.08 -24.75
N PHE A 103 11.81 17.17 -24.53
CA PHE A 103 11.01 17.83 -25.56
C PHE A 103 11.62 19.18 -25.89
N GLY A 104 11.69 19.53 -27.18
CA GLY A 104 12.17 20.85 -27.63
C GLY A 104 13.63 21.18 -27.27
N GLY A 105 14.46 20.17 -27.01
CA GLY A 105 15.86 20.37 -26.62
C GLY A 105 16.08 20.92 -25.21
N ASP A 106 15.03 21.19 -24.44
CA ASP A 106 15.15 21.67 -23.06
C ASP A 106 15.50 20.52 -22.10
N VAL A 107 16.80 20.25 -21.98
CA VAL A 107 17.36 19.27 -21.06
C VAL A 107 17.18 19.72 -19.60
N GLY A 108 17.17 21.03 -19.35
CA GLY A 108 17.08 21.60 -18.00
C GLY A 108 15.76 21.24 -17.33
N ASP A 109 14.64 21.47 -18.03
CA ASP A 109 13.32 21.12 -17.50
C ASP A 109 13.12 19.60 -17.41
N ALA A 110 13.58 18.84 -18.41
CA ALA A 110 13.55 17.38 -18.37
C ALA A 110 14.30 16.82 -17.14
N TYR A 111 15.46 17.41 -16.80
CA TYR A 111 16.22 17.04 -15.62
C TYR A 111 15.49 17.38 -14.30
N ARG A 112 14.84 18.54 -14.21
CA ARG A 112 14.03 18.93 -13.04
C ARG A 112 12.86 17.97 -12.82
N ARG A 113 12.16 17.59 -13.90
CA ARG A 113 11.09 16.58 -13.86
C ARG A 113 11.62 15.23 -13.38
N LEU A 114 12.73 14.77 -13.95
CA LEU A 114 13.40 13.53 -13.53
C LEU A 114 13.79 13.59 -12.04
N HIS A 115 14.36 14.70 -11.59
CA HIS A 115 14.72 14.91 -10.20
C HIS A 115 13.48 14.78 -9.28
N GLY A 116 12.37 15.42 -9.63
CA GLY A 116 11.10 15.30 -8.90
C GLY A 116 10.58 13.86 -8.82
N ILE A 117 10.68 13.09 -9.91
CA ILE A 117 10.32 11.66 -9.95
C ILE A 117 11.18 10.86 -8.97
N LEU A 118 12.51 11.04 -9.00
CA LEU A 118 13.43 10.32 -8.12
C LEU A 118 13.21 10.65 -6.63
N GLN A 119 12.84 11.90 -6.33
CA GLN A 119 12.52 12.34 -4.96
C GLN A 119 11.22 11.71 -4.45
N ARG A 120 10.14 11.72 -5.27
CA ARG A 120 8.86 11.07 -4.92
C ARG A 120 9.03 9.58 -4.66
N ASN A 121 9.81 8.91 -5.50
CA ASN A 121 10.12 7.48 -5.36
C ASN A 121 11.18 7.19 -4.29
N LYS A 122 11.76 8.22 -3.66
CA LYS A 122 12.77 8.13 -2.59
C LYS A 122 14.03 7.34 -2.98
N VAL A 123 14.38 7.29 -4.26
CA VAL A 123 15.49 6.48 -4.79
C VAL A 123 16.82 6.87 -4.15
N ARG A 124 17.12 8.17 -4.11
CA ARG A 124 18.37 8.70 -3.51
C ARG A 124 18.46 8.39 -2.01
N ALA A 125 17.35 8.51 -1.29
CA ALA A 125 17.31 8.21 0.14
C ALA A 125 17.48 6.72 0.42
N GLN A 126 16.94 5.85 -0.43
CA GLN A 126 17.15 4.41 -0.36
C GLN A 126 18.59 4.05 -0.69
N LEU A 127 19.17 4.63 -1.74
CA LEU A 127 20.57 4.43 -2.12
C LEU A 127 21.51 4.72 -0.94
N ARG A 128 21.39 5.91 -0.32
CA ARG A 128 22.21 6.28 0.86
C ARG A 128 22.01 5.36 2.07
N ARG A 129 20.83 4.77 2.22
CA ARG A 129 20.55 3.82 3.31
C ARG A 129 21.03 2.40 3.00
N ALA A 130 21.17 2.07 1.71
CA ALA A 130 21.62 0.78 1.24
C ALA A 130 23.15 0.69 1.12
N GLU A 131 23.85 1.83 1.05
CA GLU A 131 25.33 1.92 1.04
C GLU A 131 25.98 1.13 2.19
N ARG A 132 25.33 1.07 3.36
CA ARG A 132 25.82 0.29 4.51
C ARG A 132 24.71 -0.57 5.09
N HIS A 133 25.08 -1.72 5.64
CA HIS A 133 24.13 -2.59 6.33
C HIS A 133 23.59 -1.92 7.62
N GLU A 134 22.28 -1.75 7.69
CA GLU A 134 21.57 -1.34 8.90
C GLU A 134 21.01 -2.59 9.61
N LYS A 135 21.33 -2.76 10.90
CA LYS A 135 20.81 -3.87 11.71
C LYS A 135 19.28 -3.85 11.74
N LYS A 136 18.64 -5.02 11.73
CA LYS A 136 17.17 -5.17 11.72
C LYS A 136 16.48 -4.42 12.88
N GLY A 137 17.06 -4.45 14.08
CA GLY A 137 16.52 -3.77 15.26
C GLY A 137 16.57 -2.24 15.12
N GLU A 138 17.70 -1.70 14.68
CA GLU A 138 17.89 -0.27 14.42
C GLU A 138 16.95 0.23 13.33
N LYS A 139 16.82 -0.52 12.23
CA LYS A 139 15.86 -0.25 11.15
C LYS A 139 14.42 -0.14 11.67
N ARG A 140 14.00 -1.05 12.57
CA ARG A 140 12.66 -1.02 13.18
C ARG A 140 12.47 0.23 14.06
N ARG A 141 13.44 0.55 14.91
CA ARG A 141 13.42 1.74 15.78
C ARG A 141 13.33 3.01 14.94
N ARG A 142 14.16 3.13 13.90
CA ARG A 142 14.16 4.25 12.96
C ARG A 142 12.82 4.39 12.25
N LEU A 143 12.27 3.32 11.67
CA LEU A 143 10.98 3.37 10.97
C LEU A 143 9.83 3.75 11.92
N SER A 144 9.86 3.29 13.17
CA SER A 144 8.88 3.70 14.19
C SER A 144 8.97 5.19 14.49
N SER A 145 10.18 5.70 14.77
CA SER A 145 10.42 7.12 15.03
C SER A 145 10.05 8.01 13.82
N GLU A 146 10.38 7.59 12.60
CA GLU A 146 9.99 8.31 11.39
C GLU A 146 8.47 8.38 11.21
N ARG A 147 7.75 7.28 11.47
CA ARG A 147 6.28 7.26 11.41
C ARG A 147 5.68 8.20 12.44
N TRP A 148 6.16 8.15 13.67
CA TRP A 148 5.70 9.03 14.75
C TRP A 148 5.92 10.51 14.40
N ARG A 149 7.12 10.88 13.95
CA ARG A 149 7.42 12.27 13.55
C ARG A 149 6.53 12.76 12.41
N ARG A 150 6.22 11.89 11.43
CA ARG A 150 5.29 12.22 10.33
C ARG A 150 3.86 12.44 10.83
N GLN A 151 3.37 11.57 11.71
CA GLN A 151 2.05 11.69 12.32
C GLN A 151 1.96 12.94 13.18
N PHE A 152 2.94 13.16 14.06
CA PHE A 152 3.02 14.35 14.89
C PHE A 152 3.01 15.64 14.07
N ALA A 153 3.86 15.73 13.04
CA ALA A 153 3.90 16.90 12.16
C ALA A 153 2.57 17.13 11.43
N HIS A 154 1.87 16.05 11.04
CA HIS A 154 0.56 16.13 10.42
C HIS A 154 -0.51 16.67 11.38
N GLU A 155 -0.55 16.17 12.61
CA GLU A 155 -1.48 16.65 13.63
C GLU A 155 -1.20 18.09 14.05
N VAL A 156 0.08 18.47 14.20
CA VAL A 156 0.48 19.87 14.42
C VAL A 156 0.01 20.76 13.27
N ARG A 157 0.24 20.34 12.01
CA ARG A 157 -0.21 21.09 10.83
C ARG A 157 -1.72 21.32 10.82
N LYS A 158 -2.52 20.29 11.14
CA LYS A 158 -3.98 20.42 11.23
C LYS A 158 -4.39 21.47 12.26
N LYS A 159 -3.80 21.42 13.46
CA LYS A 159 -4.10 22.37 14.54
C LYS A 159 -3.72 23.79 14.15
N VAL A 160 -2.54 23.99 13.56
CA VAL A 160 -2.09 25.31 13.08
C VAL A 160 -2.99 25.84 11.97
N GLN A 161 -3.40 24.98 11.03
CA GLN A 161 -4.35 25.36 9.97
C GLN A 161 -5.71 25.78 10.55
N LEU A 162 -6.20 25.10 11.61
CA LEU A 162 -7.42 25.48 12.30
C LEU A 162 -7.29 26.86 12.96
N VAL A 163 -6.22 27.09 13.71
CA VAL A 163 -5.95 28.40 14.35
C VAL A 163 -5.84 29.51 13.30
N THR A 164 -5.16 29.24 12.19
CA THR A 164 -5.04 30.21 11.08
C THR A 164 -6.41 30.53 10.48
N LYS A 165 -7.29 29.53 10.32
CA LYS A 165 -8.67 29.74 9.85
C LYS A 165 -9.50 30.57 10.84
N ILE A 166 -9.36 30.34 12.15
CA ILE A 166 -10.06 31.13 13.18
C ILE A 166 -9.59 32.59 13.12
N ARG A 167 -8.28 32.81 13.11
CA ARG A 167 -7.68 34.15 13.01
C ARG A 167 -8.13 34.88 11.73
N ASN A 168 -8.14 34.19 10.59
CA ASN A 168 -8.56 34.78 9.32
C ASN A 168 -10.06 35.14 9.29
N ARG A 169 -10.89 34.57 10.18
CA ARG A 169 -12.31 34.93 10.33
C ARG A 169 -12.52 36.16 11.22
N GLY A 170 -11.47 36.66 11.88
CA GLY A 170 -11.54 37.86 12.72
C GLY A 170 -11.89 37.61 14.19
N ALA A 171 -11.65 36.39 14.69
CA ALA A 171 -11.63 36.10 16.13
C ALA A 171 -10.21 36.25 16.69
#